data_AF-A0A7C6UDQ0-F1
#
_entry.id   AF-A0A7C6UDQ0-F1
#
_cell.length_a   1.000
_cell.length_b   1.000
_cell.length_c   1.000
_cell.angle_alpha   90.00
_cell.angle_beta   90.00
_cell.angle_gamma   90.00
#
_symmetry.space_group_name_H-M   'P 1'
#
loop_
_entity.id
_entity.type
_entity.pdbx_description
1 polymer ?
#
loop_
_entity_poly.entity_id
_entity_poly.type
_entity_poly.pdbx_seq_one_letter_code
_entity_poly.pdbx_strand_id
1 'polypeptide(L)'
;NPMEVFGVIVLLLIQLVSKQPQAQAFYIAAAVAVGCGLAGDIMNDFKAGHLLKSSPKAQWSAEFLGGIIGAFVSVGVFFVVLKAYGPEAFGPDKMFPAPQASMVAALVGGIPHMTSFAIGCAAGFILYVLNLPVMTLGLGIYLPFYLSLTAAIGGALKLLADRFAPKFTESGTGDIMAPGLLGGEAVVGVILALIQAISGMSAMG
;
A
#
# COMPACT_ATOMS: atom_id res chain seq x y z
N ASN A 1 0.28 -3.05 -3.23
CA ASN A 1 1.46 -3.38 -4.04
C ASN A 1 1.57 -4.92 -4.16
N PRO A 2 1.87 -5.54 -5.32
CA PRO A 2 2.05 -7.00 -5.44
C PRO A 2 2.97 -7.61 -4.37
N MET A 3 3.99 -6.88 -3.92
CA MET A 3 4.94 -7.38 -2.93
C MET A 3 4.41 -7.34 -1.49
N GLU A 4 3.53 -6.41 -1.15
CA GLU A 4 2.79 -6.41 0.13
C GLU A 4 1.83 -7.59 0.21
N VAL A 5 1.12 -7.90 -0.89
CA VAL A 5 0.22 -9.07 -0.97
C VAL A 5 1.01 -10.36 -0.79
N PHE A 6 2.21 -10.46 -1.35
CA PHE A 6 3.12 -11.57 -1.12
C PHE A 6 3.52 -11.72 0.36
N GLY A 7 3.93 -10.62 1.01
CA GLY A 7 4.25 -10.62 2.46
C GLY A 7 3.07 -11.10 3.32
N VAL A 8 1.85 -10.71 2.95
CA VAL A 8 0.62 -11.14 3.60
C VAL A 8 0.31 -12.63 3.39
N ILE A 9 0.58 -13.18 2.20
CA ILE A 9 0.46 -14.62 1.91
C ILE A 9 1.46 -15.43 2.77
N VAL A 10 2.69 -14.94 2.90
CA VAL A 10 3.70 -15.58 3.77
C VAL A 10 3.25 -15.59 5.23
N LEU A 11 2.65 -14.48 5.71
CA LEU A 11 2.04 -14.40 7.04
C LEU A 11 0.93 -15.44 7.25
N LEU A 12 0.06 -15.65 6.25
CA LEU A 12 -0.98 -16.68 6.31
C LEU A 12 -0.39 -18.09 6.41
N LEU A 13 0.64 -18.39 5.62
CA LEU A 13 1.33 -19.69 5.68
C LEU A 13 1.96 -19.93 7.06
N ILE A 14 2.56 -18.91 7.66
CA ILE A 14 3.14 -18.99 9.01
C ILE A 14 2.05 -19.21 10.07
N GLN A 15 0.91 -18.52 9.96
CA GLN A 15 -0.24 -18.71 10.87
C GLN A 15 -0.85 -20.11 10.77
N LEU A 16 -0.93 -20.68 9.55
CA LEU A 16 -1.47 -22.04 9.36
C LEU A 16 -0.56 -23.12 9.97
N VAL A 17 0.74 -22.87 10.07
CA VAL A 17 1.73 -23.83 10.59
C VAL A 17 2.04 -23.62 12.08
N SER A 18 1.94 -22.38 12.59
CA SER A 18 2.31 -22.06 13.98
C SER A 18 1.19 -22.34 14.98
N LYS A 19 1.46 -23.25 15.93
CA LYS A 19 0.61 -23.51 17.12
C LYS A 19 1.03 -22.68 18.36
N GLN A 20 1.43 -21.42 18.16
CA GLN A 20 1.91 -20.53 19.23
C GLN A 20 0.80 -19.58 19.73
N PRO A 21 0.92 -18.99 20.94
CA PRO A 21 -0.01 -17.95 21.42
C PRO A 21 -0.16 -16.81 20.40
N GLN A 22 -1.41 -16.37 20.16
CA GLN A 22 -1.75 -15.47 19.04
C GLN A 22 -0.90 -14.19 18.99
N ALA A 23 -0.56 -13.61 20.15
CA ALA A 23 0.26 -12.40 20.20
C ALA A 23 1.70 -12.60 19.70
N GLN A 24 2.35 -13.72 20.05
CA GLN A 24 3.72 -14.00 19.59
C GLN A 24 3.75 -14.40 18.12
N ALA A 25 2.79 -15.22 17.69
CA ALA A 25 2.64 -15.58 16.28
C ALA A 25 2.40 -14.33 15.40
N PHE A 26 1.63 -13.37 15.92
CA PHE A 26 1.38 -12.10 15.25
C PHE A 26 2.65 -11.26 15.05
N TYR A 27 3.47 -11.06 16.09
CA TYR A 27 4.70 -10.27 15.93
C TYR A 27 5.68 -10.90 14.94
N ILE A 28 5.82 -12.23 14.98
CA ILE A 28 6.68 -12.96 14.04
C ILE A 28 6.15 -12.78 12.62
N ALA A 29 4.85 -13.00 12.41
CA ALA A 29 4.27 -12.90 11.09
C ALA A 29 4.29 -11.47 10.54
N ALA A 30 4.07 -10.46 11.39
CA ALA A 30 4.19 -9.05 11.03
C ALA A 30 5.62 -8.70 10.61
N ALA A 31 6.63 -9.13 11.39
CA ALA A 31 8.04 -8.90 11.06
C ALA A 31 8.44 -9.54 9.72
N VAL A 32 7.99 -10.78 9.47
CA VAL A 32 8.25 -11.47 8.20
C VAL A 32 7.52 -10.80 7.03
N ALA A 33 6.25 -10.44 7.19
CA ALA A 33 5.46 -9.78 6.14
C ALA A 33 6.08 -8.44 5.73
N VAL A 34 6.49 -7.62 6.71
CA VAL A 34 7.17 -6.34 6.47
C VAL A 34 8.53 -6.56 5.81
N GLY A 35 9.31 -7.54 6.29
CA GLY A 35 10.62 -7.87 5.71
C GLY A 35 10.52 -8.34 4.25
N CYS A 36 9.58 -9.24 3.95
CA CYS A 36 9.33 -9.73 2.60
C CYS A 36 8.77 -8.65 1.68
N GLY A 37 7.84 -7.83 2.18
CA GLY A 37 7.28 -6.70 1.43
C GLY A 37 8.35 -5.69 1.05
N LEU A 38 9.14 -5.23 2.03
CA LEU A 38 10.23 -4.27 1.82
C LEU A 38 11.31 -4.82 0.88
N ALA A 39 11.71 -6.09 1.05
CA ALA A 39 12.68 -6.72 0.15
C ALA A 39 12.15 -6.79 -1.29
N GLY A 40 10.85 -7.01 -1.44
CA GLY A 40 10.19 -7.03 -2.74
C GLY A 40 10.13 -5.65 -3.41
N ASP A 41 9.81 -4.62 -2.64
CA ASP A 41 9.77 -3.23 -3.13
C ASP A 41 11.15 -2.81 -3.61
N ILE A 42 12.19 -3.03 -2.79
CA ILE A 42 13.58 -2.77 -3.14
C ILE A 42 13.97 -3.51 -4.44
N MET A 43 13.51 -4.76 -4.64
CA MET A 43 13.80 -5.51 -5.86
C MET A 43 13.12 -4.91 -7.09
N ASN A 44 11.88 -4.42 -6.95
CA ASN A 44 11.18 -3.71 -8.03
C ASN A 44 11.85 -2.37 -8.34
N ASP A 45 12.31 -1.65 -7.33
CA ASP A 45 13.00 -0.36 -7.50
C ASP A 45 14.37 -0.54 -8.15
N PHE A 46 15.10 -1.62 -7.81
CA PHE A 46 16.32 -1.98 -8.53
C PHE A 46 16.06 -2.41 -9.98
N LYS A 47 14.97 -3.13 -10.24
CA LYS A 47 14.58 -3.49 -11.61
C LYS A 47 14.24 -2.23 -12.42
N ALA A 48 13.45 -1.32 -11.86
CA ALA A 48 13.12 -0.05 -12.49
C ALA A 48 14.38 0.81 -12.69
N GLY A 49 15.23 0.91 -11.68
CA GLY A 49 16.51 1.61 -11.74
C GLY A 49 17.46 1.06 -12.80
N HIS A 50 17.52 -0.26 -12.96
CA HIS A 50 18.30 -0.91 -14.00
C HIS A 50 17.78 -0.55 -15.40
N LEU A 51 16.46 -0.56 -15.59
CA LEU A 51 15.81 -0.14 -16.85
C LEU A 51 16.07 1.34 -17.15
N LEU A 52 16.07 2.19 -16.13
CA LEU A 52 16.33 3.63 -16.21
C LEU A 52 17.83 3.98 -16.18
N LYS A 53 18.73 2.98 -16.18
CA LYS A 53 20.20 3.14 -16.09
C LYS A 53 20.67 3.98 -14.89
N SER A 54 19.90 3.95 -13.80
CA SER A 54 20.27 4.58 -12.53
C SER A 54 21.39 3.82 -11.83
N SER A 55 22.14 4.50 -10.97
CA SER A 55 23.25 3.87 -10.25
C SER A 55 22.75 3.04 -9.06
N PRO A 56 23.03 1.71 -9.00
CA PRO A 56 22.51 0.85 -7.94
C PRO A 56 23.02 1.24 -6.54
N LYS A 57 24.24 1.78 -6.45
CA LYS A 57 24.82 2.22 -5.17
C LYS A 57 24.06 3.42 -4.58
N ALA A 58 23.67 4.38 -5.42
CA ALA A 58 22.89 5.52 -4.96
C ALA A 58 21.47 5.10 -4.55
N GLN A 59 20.84 4.21 -5.33
CA GLN A 59 19.53 3.66 -4.99
C GLN A 59 19.55 2.94 -3.65
N TRP A 60 20.53 2.05 -3.41
CA TRP A 60 20.65 1.37 -2.11
C TRP A 60 20.76 2.36 -0.94
N SER A 61 21.60 3.39 -1.07
CA SER A 61 21.74 4.39 -0.01
C SER A 61 20.46 5.22 0.20
N ALA A 62 19.73 5.52 -0.88
CA ALA A 62 18.49 6.27 -0.82
C ALA A 62 17.37 5.44 -0.18
N GLU A 63 17.19 4.18 -0.59
CA GLU A 63 16.20 3.26 -0.01
C GLU A 63 16.50 2.95 1.46
N PHE A 64 17.77 2.73 1.80
CA PHE A 64 18.15 2.44 3.19
C PHE A 64 17.89 3.64 4.11
N LEU A 65 18.37 4.83 3.72
CA LEU A 65 18.20 6.04 4.52
C LEU A 65 16.73 6.49 4.54
N GLY A 66 16.06 6.43 3.39
CA GLY A 66 14.64 6.76 3.23
C GLY A 66 13.75 5.81 4.02
N GLY A 67 14.05 4.51 4.03
CA GLY A 67 13.31 3.52 4.80
C GLY A 67 13.44 3.72 6.31
N ILE A 68 14.65 4.02 6.81
CA ILE A 68 14.86 4.30 8.25
C ILE A 68 14.13 5.58 8.65
N ILE A 69 14.36 6.68 7.94
CA ILE A 69 13.72 7.98 8.25
C ILE A 69 12.21 7.85 8.13
N GLY A 70 11.74 7.23 7.04
CA GLY A 70 10.33 6.97 6.77
C GLY A 70 9.68 6.18 7.90
N ALA A 71 10.31 5.11 8.40
CA ALA A 71 9.76 4.34 9.51
C ALA A 71 9.51 5.20 10.76
N PHE A 72 10.48 6.03 11.17
CA PHE A 72 10.31 6.91 12.33
C PHE A 72 9.26 8.00 12.09
N VAL A 73 9.30 8.66 10.92
CA VAL A 73 8.37 9.74 10.58
C VAL A 73 6.94 9.20 10.46
N SER A 74 6.73 8.09 9.76
CA SER A 74 5.41 7.46 9.60
C SER A 74 4.81 7.04 10.94
N VAL A 75 5.59 6.43 11.84
CA VAL A 75 5.11 6.08 13.18
C VAL A 75 4.76 7.33 13.99
N GLY A 76 5.61 8.37 13.96
CA GLY A 76 5.36 9.63 14.66
C GLY A 76 4.07 10.33 14.18
N VAL A 77 3.90 10.44 12.86
CA VAL A 77 2.69 11.01 12.25
C VAL A 77 1.46 10.17 12.58
N PHE A 78 1.57 8.85 12.55
CA PHE A 78 0.46 7.97 12.93
C PHE A 78 -0.02 8.24 14.35
N PHE A 79 0.89 8.36 15.33
CA PHE A 79 0.51 8.70 16.72
C PHE A 79 -0.13 10.07 16.84
N VAL A 80 0.34 11.05 16.07
CA VAL A 80 -0.24 12.39 15.99
C VAL A 80 -1.69 12.34 15.51
N VAL A 81 -1.94 11.68 14.37
CA VAL A 81 -3.28 11.54 13.80
C VAL A 81 -4.18 10.75 14.75
N LEU A 82 -3.66 9.68 15.37
CA LEU A 82 -4.38 8.87 16.34
C LEU A 82 -4.82 9.68 17.57
N LYS A 83 -3.97 10.59 18.07
CA LYS A 83 -4.34 11.47 19.19
C LYS A 83 -5.32 12.57 18.78
N ALA A 84 -5.17 13.13 17.58
CA ALA A 84 -6.02 14.22 17.11
C ALA A 84 -7.44 13.75 16.76
N TYR A 85 -7.57 12.58 16.14
CA TYR A 85 -8.85 12.07 15.61
C TYR A 85 -9.40 10.85 16.36
N GLY A 86 -8.60 10.22 17.21
CA GLY A 86 -8.96 9.00 17.92
C GLY A 86 -8.89 7.73 17.05
N PRO A 87 -8.89 6.54 17.67
CA PRO A 87 -8.84 5.26 16.95
C PRO A 87 -10.07 5.01 16.05
N GLU A 88 -11.22 5.56 16.44
CA GLU A 88 -12.51 5.46 15.75
C GLU A 88 -12.54 6.11 14.36
N ALA A 89 -11.56 6.98 14.07
CA ALA A 89 -11.46 7.69 12.80
C ALA A 89 -10.91 6.83 11.66
N PHE A 90 -10.36 5.65 11.97
CA PHE A 90 -9.78 4.72 10.99
C PHE A 90 -10.70 3.53 10.76
N GLY A 91 -10.90 3.16 9.49
CA GLY A 91 -11.63 1.94 9.13
C GLY A 91 -12.49 2.07 7.88
N PRO A 92 -13.21 1.00 7.50
CA PRO A 92 -14.21 1.05 6.45
C PRO A 92 -15.29 2.07 6.84
N ASP A 93 -15.61 2.98 5.92
CA ASP A 93 -16.62 4.05 6.11
C ASP A 93 -16.32 5.09 7.21
N LYS A 94 -15.05 5.23 7.60
CA LYS A 94 -14.58 6.27 8.53
C LYS A 94 -13.83 7.39 7.80
N MET A 95 -13.47 8.45 8.54
CA MET A 95 -12.77 9.63 8.01
C MET A 95 -11.46 9.26 7.28
N PHE A 96 -10.74 8.27 7.80
CA PHE A 96 -9.54 7.72 7.19
C PHE A 96 -9.79 6.27 6.73
N PRO A 97 -10.17 6.08 5.46
CA PRO A 97 -10.29 4.75 4.90
C PRO A 97 -8.92 4.09 4.82
N ALA A 98 -8.75 2.99 5.56
CA ALA A 98 -7.52 2.22 5.58
C ALA A 98 -7.78 0.79 5.06
N PRO A 99 -8.04 0.63 3.74
CA PRO A 99 -8.33 -0.69 3.19
C PRO A 99 -7.18 -1.64 3.52
N GLN A 100 -5.91 -1.26 3.26
CA GLN A 100 -4.73 -2.11 3.52
C GLN A 100 -4.69 -2.63 4.96
N ALA A 101 -4.87 -1.74 5.95
CA ALA A 101 -4.92 -2.14 7.36
C ALA A 101 -6.07 -3.11 7.65
N SER A 102 -7.24 -2.89 7.03
CA SER A 102 -8.42 -3.75 7.20
C SER A 102 -8.19 -5.16 6.63
N MET A 103 -7.47 -5.30 5.51
CA MET A 103 -7.10 -6.61 4.97
C MET A 103 -6.15 -7.35 5.92
N VAL A 104 -5.09 -6.67 6.37
CA VAL A 104 -4.12 -7.29 7.28
C VAL A 104 -4.82 -7.73 8.57
N ALA A 105 -5.68 -6.87 9.15
CA ALA A 105 -6.47 -7.20 10.34
C ALA A 105 -7.39 -8.41 10.12
N ALA A 106 -8.10 -8.47 8.97
CA ALA A 106 -8.95 -9.61 8.64
C ALA A 106 -8.18 -10.94 8.56
N LEU A 107 -6.95 -10.90 8.04
CA LEU A 107 -6.10 -12.09 7.90
C LEU A 107 -5.41 -12.48 9.21
N VAL A 108 -5.21 -11.53 10.12
CA VAL A 108 -4.75 -11.78 11.50
C VAL A 108 -5.82 -12.45 12.35
N GLY A 109 -7.10 -12.13 12.09
CA GLY A 109 -8.24 -12.82 12.70
C GLY A 109 -8.41 -14.28 12.25
N GLY A 110 -7.57 -14.75 11.32
CA GLY A 110 -7.66 -16.07 10.70
C GLY A 110 -8.57 -16.07 9.46
N ILE A 111 -8.62 -17.21 8.76
CA ILE A 111 -9.46 -17.37 7.56
C ILE A 111 -10.87 -17.77 8.00
N PRO A 112 -11.88 -16.89 7.90
CA PRO A 112 -13.23 -17.18 8.42
C PRO A 112 -13.94 -18.28 7.65
N HIS A 113 -13.71 -18.38 6.34
CA HIS A 113 -14.30 -19.40 5.47
C HIS A 113 -13.25 -20.02 4.56
N MET A 114 -12.72 -21.18 4.97
CA MET A 114 -11.69 -21.90 4.22
C MET A 114 -12.15 -22.28 2.80
N THR A 115 -13.44 -22.58 2.62
CA THR A 115 -14.04 -22.89 1.31
C THR A 115 -14.01 -21.69 0.37
N SER A 116 -14.43 -20.51 0.83
CA SER A 116 -14.39 -19.27 0.04
C SER A 116 -12.95 -18.87 -0.30
N PHE A 117 -12.01 -19.07 0.63
CA PHE A 117 -10.58 -18.86 0.38
C PHE A 117 -10.05 -19.80 -0.72
N ALA A 118 -10.36 -21.10 -0.63
CA ALA A 118 -9.94 -22.07 -1.62
C ALA A 118 -10.54 -21.79 -3.01
N ILE A 119 -11.81 -21.38 -3.08
CA ILE A 119 -12.45 -20.95 -4.33
C ILE A 119 -11.75 -19.71 -4.90
N GLY A 120 -11.42 -18.73 -4.04
CA GLY A 120 -10.65 -17.54 -4.44
C GLY A 120 -9.27 -17.89 -5.00
N CYS A 121 -8.53 -18.80 -4.35
CA CYS A 121 -7.25 -19.30 -4.84
C CYS A 121 -7.39 -20.02 -6.19
N ALA A 122 -8.39 -20.89 -6.33
CA ALA A 122 -8.65 -21.62 -7.57
C ALA A 122 -9.02 -20.67 -8.72
N ALA A 123 -9.92 -19.70 -8.47
CA ALA A 123 -10.29 -18.68 -9.43
C ALA A 123 -9.08 -17.82 -9.83
N GLY A 124 -8.27 -17.37 -8.87
CA GLY A 124 -7.04 -16.62 -9.12
C GLY A 124 -6.04 -17.41 -9.97
N PHE A 125 -5.88 -18.71 -9.70
CA PHE A 125 -5.02 -19.59 -10.49
C PHE A 125 -5.53 -19.77 -11.93
N ILE A 126 -6.84 -19.96 -12.11
CA ILE A 126 -7.44 -20.02 -13.45
C ILE A 126 -7.22 -18.72 -14.21
N LEU A 127 -7.46 -17.57 -13.59
CA LEU A 127 -7.22 -16.26 -14.20
C LEU A 127 -5.74 -16.07 -14.57
N TYR A 128 -4.82 -16.57 -13.74
CA TYR A 128 -3.38 -16.55 -14.01
C TYR A 128 -3.03 -17.40 -15.24
N VAL A 129 -3.56 -18.62 -15.34
CA VAL A 129 -3.35 -19.50 -16.51
C VAL A 129 -3.90 -18.86 -17.79
N LEU A 130 -5.00 -18.10 -17.69
CA LEU A 130 -5.58 -17.36 -18.80
C LEU A 130 -4.80 -16.06 -19.14
N ASN A 131 -3.67 -15.79 -18.49
CA ASN A 131 -2.87 -14.56 -18.63
C ASN A 131 -3.69 -13.27 -18.43
N LEU A 132 -4.74 -13.34 -17.60
CA LEU A 132 -5.52 -12.16 -17.24
C LEU A 132 -4.82 -11.39 -16.12
N PRO A 133 -5.03 -10.07 -16.00
CA PRO A 133 -4.39 -9.23 -15.00
C PRO A 133 -4.99 -9.47 -13.59
N VAL A 134 -4.67 -10.62 -12.99
CA VAL A 134 -5.22 -11.09 -11.70
C VAL A 134 -4.99 -10.08 -10.59
N MET A 135 -3.82 -9.43 -10.57
CA MET A 135 -3.46 -8.42 -9.57
C MET A 135 -4.38 -7.20 -9.64
N THR A 136 -4.61 -6.67 -10.84
CA THR A 136 -5.46 -5.49 -11.06
C THR A 136 -6.92 -5.82 -10.73
N LEU A 137 -7.39 -7.00 -11.12
CA LEU A 137 -8.73 -7.48 -10.80
C LEU A 137 -8.92 -7.67 -9.29
N GLY A 138 -7.95 -8.28 -8.63
CA GLY A 138 -7.97 -8.49 -7.17
C GLY A 138 -8.02 -7.18 -6.40
N LEU A 139 -7.21 -6.19 -6.81
CA LEU A 139 -7.26 -4.84 -6.23
C LEU A 139 -8.64 -4.19 -6.43
N GLY A 140 -9.24 -4.31 -7.62
CA GLY A 140 -10.54 -3.71 -7.91
C GLY A 140 -11.70 -4.30 -7.09
N ILE A 141 -11.65 -5.61 -6.78
CA ILE A 141 -12.65 -6.29 -5.94
C ILE A 141 -12.51 -5.89 -4.46
N TYR A 142 -11.27 -5.67 -4.03
CA TYR A 142 -10.95 -5.42 -2.62
C TYR A 142 -11.04 -3.93 -2.24
N LEU A 143 -10.77 -3.01 -3.18
CA LEU A 143 -10.86 -1.58 -2.91
C LEU A 143 -12.33 -1.11 -2.84
N PRO A 144 -12.64 -0.17 -1.92
CA PRO A 144 -13.92 0.53 -1.92
C PRO A 144 -14.26 1.12 -3.29
N PHE A 145 -15.55 1.09 -3.64
CA PHE A 145 -16.03 1.50 -4.96
C PHE A 145 -15.53 2.89 -5.38
N TYR A 146 -15.47 3.85 -4.45
CA TYR A 146 -15.00 5.20 -4.77
C TYR A 146 -13.51 5.24 -5.16
N LEU A 147 -12.65 4.42 -4.53
CA LEU A 147 -11.23 4.31 -4.92
C LEU A 147 -11.07 3.60 -6.27
N SER A 148 -11.87 2.56 -6.51
CA SER A 148 -11.88 1.87 -7.80
C SER A 148 -12.41 2.77 -8.93
N LEU A 149 -13.42 3.60 -8.65
CA LEU A 149 -14.00 4.55 -9.60
C LEU A 149 -13.04 5.68 -9.92
N THR A 150 -12.36 6.27 -8.92
CA THR A 150 -11.35 7.31 -9.19
C THR A 150 -10.18 6.77 -9.99
N ALA A 151 -9.73 5.54 -9.71
CA ALA A 151 -8.72 4.86 -10.53
C ALA A 151 -9.21 4.62 -11.97
N ALA A 152 -10.47 4.21 -12.15
CA ALA A 152 -11.07 4.02 -13.47
C ALA A 152 -11.17 5.34 -14.25
N ILE A 153 -11.56 6.43 -13.59
CA ILE A 153 -11.57 7.78 -14.20
C ILE A 153 -10.15 8.19 -14.60
N GLY A 154 -9.16 7.98 -13.74
CA GLY A 154 -7.75 8.26 -14.06
C GLY A 154 -7.26 7.46 -15.28
N GLY A 155 -7.63 6.18 -15.37
CA GLY A 155 -7.34 5.34 -16.53
C GLY A 155 -8.04 5.82 -17.80
N ALA A 156 -9.32 6.19 -17.71
CA ALA A 156 -10.07 6.74 -18.84
C ALA A 156 -9.48 8.07 -19.33
N LEU A 157 -9.09 8.95 -18.41
CA LEU A 157 -8.40 10.20 -18.74
C LEU A 157 -7.05 9.95 -19.42
N LYS A 158 -6.28 8.95 -18.99
CA LYS A 158 -5.04 8.54 -19.66
C LYS A 158 -5.31 8.06 -21.09
N LEU A 159 -6.32 7.21 -21.31
CA LEU A 159 -6.70 6.75 -22.65
C LEU A 159 -7.15 7.90 -23.57
N LEU A 160 -7.85 8.89 -23.02
CA LEU A 160 -8.23 10.09 -23.76
C LEU A 160 -7.01 10.97 -24.05
N ALA A 161 -6.11 11.17 -23.10
CA ALA A 161 -4.86 11.92 -23.28
C ALA A 161 -3.99 11.29 -24.37
N ASP A 162 -3.86 9.96 -24.37
CA ASP A 162 -3.11 9.21 -25.38
C ASP A 162 -3.70 9.38 -26.78
N ARG A 163 -5.02 9.58 -26.88
CA ARG A 163 -5.73 9.74 -28.16
C ARG A 163 -5.74 11.19 -28.68
N PHE A 164 -5.84 12.18 -27.79
CA PHE A 164 -6.00 13.59 -28.16
C PHE A 164 -4.72 14.42 -28.02
N ALA A 165 -3.77 13.99 -27.19
CA ALA A 165 -2.51 14.69 -26.93
C ALA A 165 -1.31 13.72 -26.91
N PRO A 166 -1.06 12.95 -28.00
CA PRO A 166 0.00 11.95 -28.03
C PRO A 166 1.40 12.54 -27.77
N LYS A 167 1.64 13.80 -28.19
CA LYS A 167 2.90 14.51 -27.91
C LYS A 167 3.17 14.75 -26.42
N PHE A 168 2.12 14.83 -25.59
CA PHE A 168 2.24 15.02 -24.13
C PHE A 168 2.44 13.69 -23.39
N THR A 169 1.87 12.60 -23.91
CA THR A 169 2.15 11.25 -23.40
C THR A 169 3.57 10.81 -23.78
N GLU A 170 3.99 11.03 -25.04
CA GLU A 170 5.34 10.66 -25.50
C GLU A 170 6.46 11.44 -24.81
N SER A 171 6.18 12.65 -24.32
CA SER A 171 7.14 13.43 -23.52
C SER A 171 7.32 12.90 -22.09
N GLY A 172 6.55 11.88 -21.68
CA GLY A 172 6.60 11.28 -20.34
C GLY A 172 6.18 12.24 -19.21
N THR A 173 5.68 13.43 -19.55
CA THR A 173 5.39 14.48 -18.58
C THR A 173 4.23 14.10 -17.66
N GLY A 174 3.20 13.43 -18.20
CA GLY A 174 2.09 12.91 -17.40
C GLY A 174 2.54 11.82 -16.40
N ASP A 175 3.46 10.96 -16.81
CA ASP A 175 3.97 9.88 -15.96
C ASP A 175 4.88 10.39 -14.83
N ILE A 176 5.46 11.60 -14.95
CA ILE A 176 6.20 12.28 -13.87
C ILE A 176 5.28 13.14 -13.00
N MET A 177 4.33 13.84 -13.62
CA MET A 177 3.43 14.76 -12.93
C MET A 177 2.47 14.03 -11.99
N ALA A 178 1.93 12.87 -12.40
CA ALA A 178 0.98 12.13 -11.57
C ALA A 178 1.60 11.64 -10.25
N PRO A 179 2.75 10.95 -10.21
CA PRO A 179 3.44 10.62 -8.97
C PRO A 179 3.85 11.85 -8.15
N GLY A 180 4.24 12.95 -8.82
CA GLY A 180 4.57 14.20 -8.14
C GLY A 180 3.38 14.83 -7.42
N LEU A 181 2.20 14.82 -8.04
CA LEU A 181 0.96 15.31 -7.43
C LEU A 181 0.52 14.42 -6.26
N LEU A 182 0.60 13.08 -6.44
CA LEU A 182 0.30 12.10 -5.38
C LEU A 182 1.26 12.22 -4.18
N GLY A 183 2.55 12.42 -4.44
CA GLY A 183 3.52 12.71 -3.39
C GLY A 183 3.24 14.05 -2.70
N GLY A 184 2.86 15.06 -3.48
CA GLY A 184 2.51 16.39 -2.98
C GLY A 184 1.30 16.38 -2.03
N GLU A 185 0.19 15.71 -2.41
CA GLU A 185 -0.97 15.60 -1.53
C GLU A 185 -0.64 14.91 -0.19
N ALA A 186 0.20 13.86 -0.23
CA ALA A 186 0.58 13.13 0.96
C ALA A 186 1.42 14.00 1.90
N VAL A 187 2.40 14.74 1.36
CA VAL A 187 3.23 15.66 2.15
C VAL A 187 2.39 16.78 2.77
N VAL A 188 1.48 17.38 2.01
CA VAL A 188 0.57 18.41 2.53
C VAL A 188 -0.34 17.84 3.62
N GLY A 189 -0.87 16.64 3.45
CA GLY A 189 -1.66 15.94 4.46
C GLY A 189 -0.89 15.74 5.77
N VAL A 190 0.38 15.32 5.70
CA VAL A 190 1.26 15.18 6.88
C VAL A 190 1.48 16.53 7.57
N ILE A 191 1.76 17.60 6.80
CA ILE A 191 1.96 18.94 7.36
C ILE A 191 0.69 19.42 8.09
N LEU A 192 -0.48 19.23 7.48
CA LEU A 192 -1.76 19.61 8.09
C LEU A 192 -2.03 18.81 9.37
N ALA A 193 -1.74 17.51 9.37
CA ALA A 193 -1.85 16.67 10.56
C ALA A 193 -0.93 17.15 11.69
N LEU A 194 0.32 17.54 11.37
CA LEU A 194 1.25 18.10 12.35
C LEU A 194 0.80 19.46 12.89
N ILE A 195 0.29 20.36 12.03
CA ILE A 195 -0.26 21.65 12.46
C ILE A 195 -1.41 21.43 13.43
N GLN A 196 -2.38 20.58 13.07
CA GLN A 196 -3.50 20.28 13.95
C GLN A 196 -3.08 19.62 15.26
N ALA A 197 -2.03 18.80 15.27
CA ALA A 197 -1.46 18.24 16.49
C ALA A 197 -0.98 19.35 17.44
N ILE A 198 -0.22 20.30 16.91
CA ILE A 198 0.36 21.40 17.68
C ILE A 198 -0.76 22.34 18.16
N SER A 199 -1.71 22.68 17.29
CA SER A 199 -2.87 23.50 17.63
C SER A 199 -3.79 22.83 18.66
N GLY A 200 -4.04 21.53 18.51
CA GLY A 200 -4.84 20.73 19.44
C GLY A 200 -4.17 20.59 20.81
N MET A 201 -2.84 20.46 20.86
CA MET A 201 -2.08 20.50 22.12
C MET A 201 -2.13 21.88 22.79
N SER A 202 -2.16 22.98 22.02
CA SER A 202 -2.28 24.34 22.57
C SER A 202 -3.69 24.69 23.08
N ALA A 203 -4.71 23.94 22.69
CA ALA A 203 -6.09 24.11 23.16
C ALA A 203 -6.40 23.29 24.44
N MET A 204 -5.50 22.40 24.85
CA MET A 204 -5.62 21.56 26.06
C MET A 204 -4.69 22.00 27.22
N GLY A 205 -3.92 23.09 27.04
CA GLY A 205 -3.11 23.73 28.09
C GLY A 205 -3.72 25.06 28.51
#